data_AF-A0A3N4H236-F1
#
_entry.id   AF-A0A3N4H236-F1
#
_cell.length_a   1.000
_cell.length_b   1.000
_cell.length_c   1.000
_cell.angle_alpha   90.00
_cell.angle_beta   90.00
_cell.angle_gamma   90.00
#
_symmetry.space_group_name_H-M   'P 1'
#
loop_
_entity.id
_entity.type
_entity.pdbx_description
1 polymer ?
#
loop_
_entity_poly.entity_id
_entity_poly.type
_entity_poly.pdbx_seq_one_letter_code
_entity_poly.pdbx_strand_id
1 'polypeptide(L)'
;MIRHNLKMMLHNLHRNSQLTEDEKARIWEVLCIGSDFEGYIDPAADYATVMEFEKLEEDLIEILEGFIAEGYQAEFHIHQSPQTIAHNMMMDNVMRFLSRGFG
;
A
#
# COMPACT_ATOMS: atom_id res chain seq x y z
N MET A 1 -12.44 -4.62 -3.29
CA MET A 1 -12.29 -3.15 -3.51
C MET A 1 -10.83 -2.69 -3.41
N ILE A 2 -10.13 -2.99 -2.32
CA ILE A 2 -8.74 -2.56 -2.06
C ILE A 2 -7.78 -2.94 -3.20
N ARG A 3 -7.80 -4.20 -3.64
CA ARG A 3 -6.98 -4.68 -4.78
C ARG A 3 -7.11 -3.82 -6.03
N HIS A 4 -8.35 -3.51 -6.44
CA HIS A 4 -8.61 -2.73 -7.63
C HIS A 4 -8.06 -1.30 -7.49
N ASN A 5 -8.35 -0.66 -6.35
CA ASN A 5 -7.89 0.70 -6.07
C ASN A 5 -6.36 0.78 -6.04
N LEU A 6 -5.70 -0.18 -5.37
CA LEU A 6 -4.25 -0.27 -5.31
C LEU A 6 -3.65 -0.46 -6.71
N LYS A 7 -4.18 -1.40 -7.50
CA LYS A 7 -3.72 -1.65 -8.88
C LYS A 7 -3.84 -0.40 -9.75
N MET A 8 -4.98 0.29 -9.70
CA MET A 8 -5.22 1.48 -10.50
C MET A 8 -4.32 2.65 -10.12
N MET A 9 -4.10 2.85 -8.81
CA MET A 9 -3.17 3.85 -8.31
C MET A 9 -1.73 3.57 -8.78
N LEU A 10 -1.27 2.33 -8.66
CA LEU A 10 0.06 1.93 -9.13
C LEU A 10 0.21 2.16 -10.63
N HIS A 11 -0.75 1.73 -11.45
CA HIS A 11 -0.70 2.00 -12.90
C HIS A 11 -0.63 3.50 -13.22
N ASN A 12 -1.43 4.33 -12.55
CA ASN A 12 -1.42 5.77 -12.78
C ASN A 12 -0.08 6.41 -12.42
N LEU A 13 0.53 5.98 -11.31
CA LEU A 13 1.83 6.49 -10.88
C LEU A 13 2.95 6.05 -11.83
N HIS A 14 2.99 4.78 -12.25
CA HIS A 14 4.06 4.27 -13.11
C HIS A 14 3.95 4.80 -14.56
N ARG A 15 2.76 5.23 -14.98
CA ARG A 15 2.53 5.92 -16.27
C ARG A 15 2.77 7.42 -16.21
N ASN A 16 3.05 7.99 -15.04
CA ASN A 16 3.32 9.41 -14.92
C ASN A 16 4.68 9.76 -15.52
N SER A 17 4.69 10.50 -16.63
CA SER A 17 5.90 10.92 -17.33
C SER A 17 6.70 12.00 -16.62
N GLN A 18 6.17 12.58 -15.53
CA GLN A 18 6.87 13.57 -14.70
C GLN A 18 7.73 12.91 -13.62
N LEU A 19 7.58 11.60 -13.39
CA LEU A 19 8.36 10.85 -12.43
C LEU A 19 9.45 10.06 -13.15
N THR A 20 10.65 10.09 -12.59
CA THR A 20 11.75 9.20 -12.97
C THR A 20 11.47 7.77 -12.48
N GLU A 21 12.17 6.78 -13.05
CA GLU A 21 12.05 5.38 -12.60
C GLU A 21 12.46 5.21 -11.12
N ASP A 22 13.47 5.95 -10.67
CA ASP A 22 13.89 5.94 -9.26
C ASP A 22 12.78 6.52 -8.35
N GLU A 23 12.09 7.58 -8.79
CA GLU A 23 10.97 8.14 -8.02
C GLU A 23 9.76 7.20 -7.98
N LYS A 24 9.48 6.49 -9.08
CA LYS A 24 8.41 5.47 -9.13
C LYS A 24 8.71 4.31 -8.19
N ALA A 25 9.95 3.83 -8.16
CA ALA A 25 10.36 2.74 -7.27
C ALA A 25 10.17 3.08 -5.78
N ARG A 26 10.31 4.36 -5.42
CA ARG A 26 10.14 4.85 -4.04
C ARG A 26 8.70 4.91 -3.55
N ILE A 27 7.71 4.60 -4.39
CA ILE A 27 6.29 4.66 -4.00
C ILE A 27 5.99 3.81 -2.75
N TRP A 28 6.64 2.66 -2.62
CA TRP A 28 6.45 1.75 -1.50
C TRP A 28 6.96 2.31 -0.16
N GLU A 29 7.79 3.35 -0.18
CA GLU A 29 8.31 4.04 1.00
C GLU A 29 7.37 5.14 1.54
N VAL A 30 6.32 5.48 0.78
CA VAL A 30 5.42 6.61 1.10
C VAL A 30 3.95 6.22 1.17
N LEU A 31 3.58 5.07 0.61
CA LEU A 31 2.20 4.63 0.61
C LEU A 31 1.73 4.21 2.01
N CYS A 32 0.59 4.72 2.47
CA CYS A 32 0.01 4.36 3.77
C CYS A 32 -1.46 3.98 3.64
N ILE A 33 -1.98 3.19 4.58
CA ILE A 33 -3.41 2.93 4.72
C ILE A 33 -4.02 3.87 5.75
N GLY A 34 -5.08 4.59 5.36
CA GLY A 34 -5.95 5.32 6.26
C GLY A 34 -7.32 4.64 6.30
N SER A 35 -7.71 4.10 7.46
CA SER A 35 -8.98 3.36 7.61
C SER A 35 -10.21 4.25 7.67
N ASP A 36 -10.05 5.54 7.99
CA ASP A 36 -11.14 6.45 8.33
C ASP A 36 -12.07 5.86 9.40
N PHE A 37 -11.47 5.20 10.41
CA PHE A 37 -12.20 4.58 11.52
C PHE A 37 -13.04 5.62 12.27
N GLU A 38 -14.33 5.31 12.51
CA GLU A 38 -15.34 6.24 13.05
C GLU A 38 -15.69 7.44 12.14
N GLY A 39 -15.25 7.42 10.88
CA GLY A 39 -15.66 8.35 9.83
C GLY A 39 -17.12 8.14 9.37
N TYR A 40 -17.68 9.16 8.70
CA TYR A 40 -19.12 9.23 8.36
C TYR A 40 -19.56 8.32 7.18
N ILE A 41 -18.77 7.32 6.79
CA ILE A 41 -19.04 6.52 5.58
C ILE A 41 -18.96 5.02 5.89
N ASP A 42 -19.94 4.29 5.36
CA ASP A 42 -20.12 2.84 5.34
C ASP A 42 -18.78 2.08 5.40
N PRO A 43 -18.41 1.48 6.55
CA PRO A 43 -17.13 0.81 6.69
C PRO A 43 -17.02 -0.32 5.67
N ALA A 44 -15.81 -0.55 5.14
CA ALA A 44 -15.58 -1.73 4.30
C ALA A 44 -15.96 -2.97 5.13
N ALA A 45 -16.97 -3.72 4.68
CA ALA A 45 -17.60 -4.79 5.46
C ALA A 45 -16.60 -5.83 5.99
N ASP A 46 -15.48 -6.02 5.28
CA ASP A 46 -14.44 -6.98 5.63
C ASP A 46 -13.45 -6.52 6.71
N TYR A 47 -13.41 -5.20 7.00
CA TYR A 47 -12.48 -4.56 7.96
C TYR A 47 -13.19 -3.49 8.79
N ALA A 48 -14.33 -3.86 9.37
CA ALA A 48 -15.25 -2.92 10.01
C ALA A 48 -14.73 -2.35 11.35
N THR A 49 -13.71 -2.99 11.94
CA THR A 49 -13.12 -2.69 13.25
C THR A 49 -11.60 -2.81 13.20
N VAL A 50 -10.94 -2.22 14.19
CA VAL A 50 -9.48 -2.37 14.37
C VAL A 50 -9.06 -3.83 14.57
N MET A 51 -9.96 -4.69 15.03
CA MET A 51 -9.68 -6.12 15.24
C MET A 51 -9.40 -6.85 13.92
N GLU A 52 -9.87 -6.31 12.79
CA GLU A 52 -9.62 -6.88 11.47
C GLU A 52 -8.40 -6.27 10.76
N PHE A 53 -7.58 -5.45 11.43
CA PHE A 53 -6.39 -4.88 10.79
C PHE A 53 -5.31 -5.92 10.50
N GLU A 54 -5.20 -6.97 11.32
CA GLU A 54 -4.32 -8.11 11.02
C GLU A 54 -4.76 -8.79 9.72
N LYS A 55 -6.07 -9.02 9.56
CA LYS A 55 -6.65 -9.55 8.33
C LYS A 55 -6.42 -8.62 7.13
N LEU A 56 -6.49 -7.31 7.33
CA LEU A 56 -6.19 -6.34 6.27
C LEU A 56 -4.72 -6.45 5.80
N GLU A 57 -3.78 -6.65 6.73
CA GLU A 57 -2.38 -6.87 6.39
C GLU A 57 -2.18 -8.19 5.63
N GLU A 58 -2.86 -9.28 6.04
CA GLU A 58 -2.88 -10.56 5.32
C GLU A 58 -3.43 -10.41 3.89
N ASP A 59 -4.58 -9.74 3.74
CA ASP A 59 -5.20 -9.51 2.43
C ASP A 59 -4.31 -8.63 1.53
N LEU A 60 -3.58 -7.67 2.09
CA LEU A 60 -2.58 -6.88 1.36
C LEU A 60 -1.41 -7.74 0.86
N ILE A 61 -0.95 -8.68 1.69
CA ILE A 61 0.09 -9.65 1.29
C ILE A 61 -0.40 -10.49 0.11
N GLU A 62 -1.61 -11.06 0.19
CA GLU A 62 -2.18 -11.86 -0.90
C GLU A 62 -2.36 -11.05 -2.19
N ILE A 63 -2.74 -9.78 -2.09
CA ILE A 63 -2.85 -8.88 -3.24
C ILE A 63 -1.48 -8.68 -3.92
N LEU A 64 -0.43 -8.42 -3.13
CA LEU A 64 0.92 -8.19 -3.62
C LEU A 64 1.50 -9.47 -4.25
N GLU A 65 1.29 -10.63 -3.62
CA GLU A 65 1.63 -11.94 -4.19
C GLU A 65 0.90 -12.18 -5.52
N GLY A 66 -0.38 -11.81 -5.58
CA GLY A 66 -1.17 -11.85 -6.81
C GLY A 66 -0.58 -10.99 -7.92
N PHE A 67 -0.10 -9.77 -7.61
CA PHE A 67 0.56 -8.92 -8.60
C PHE A 67 1.87 -9.53 -9.11
N ILE A 68 2.66 -10.13 -8.24
CA ILE A 68 3.89 -10.83 -8.64
C ILE A 68 3.55 -12.01 -9.57
N ALA A 69 2.57 -12.84 -9.19
CA ALA A 69 2.12 -13.99 -9.97
C ALA A 69 1.54 -13.59 -11.34
N GLU A 70 0.89 -12.42 -11.43
CA GLU A 70 0.39 -11.83 -12.68
C GLU A 70 1.49 -11.17 -13.53
N GLY A 71 2.74 -11.10 -13.05
CA GLY A 71 3.87 -10.55 -13.79
C GLY A 71 4.11 -9.05 -13.62
N TYR A 72 3.44 -8.39 -12.66
CA TYR A 72 3.59 -6.95 -12.41
C TYR A 72 4.82 -6.59 -11.57
N GLN A 73 5.63 -7.56 -11.15
CA GLN A 73 6.77 -7.31 -10.26
C GLN A 73 7.71 -6.22 -10.80
N ALA A 74 8.07 -6.29 -12.08
CA ALA A 74 8.94 -5.30 -12.71
C ALA A 74 8.21 -3.97 -12.96
N GLU A 75 6.95 -4.02 -13.43
CA GLU A 75 6.16 -2.81 -13.73
C GLU A 75 5.93 -1.96 -12.48
N PHE A 76 5.68 -2.60 -11.32
CA PHE A 76 5.40 -1.91 -10.06
C PHE A 76 6.62 -1.78 -9.15
N HIS A 77 7.83 -2.04 -9.65
CA HIS A 77 9.08 -2.00 -8.87
C HIS A 77 9.01 -2.74 -7.53
N ILE A 78 8.41 -3.94 -7.52
CA ILE A 78 8.27 -4.77 -6.31
C ILE A 78 9.61 -5.49 -6.06
N HIS A 79 10.47 -4.85 -5.28
CA HIS A 79 11.81 -5.35 -4.93
C HIS A 79 11.92 -5.95 -3.53
N GLN A 80 10.97 -5.62 -2.64
CA GLN A 80 10.86 -6.16 -1.29
C GLN A 80 9.85 -7.31 -1.25
N SER A 81 9.85 -8.09 -0.17
CA SER A 81 8.82 -9.12 0.00
C SER A 81 7.44 -8.48 0.19
N PRO A 82 6.35 -9.14 -0.24
CA PRO A 82 4.98 -8.73 0.03
C PRO A 82 4.73 -8.37 1.50
N GLN A 83 5.29 -9.17 2.42
CA GLN A 83 5.18 -8.97 3.87
C GLN A 83 5.81 -7.64 4.30
N THR A 84 7.01 -7.33 3.83
CA THR A 84 7.67 -6.06 4.16
C THR A 84 6.91 -4.86 3.60
N ILE A 85 6.37 -4.97 2.37
CA ILE A 85 5.60 -3.88 1.76
C ILE A 85 4.28 -3.66 2.52
N ALA A 86 3.53 -4.73 2.82
CA ALA A 86 2.29 -4.63 3.57
C ALA A 86 2.52 -4.01 4.96
N HIS A 87 3.55 -4.46 5.67
CA HIS A 87 3.94 -3.89 6.96
C HIS A 87 4.32 -2.41 6.86
N ASN A 88 5.10 -2.05 5.84
CA ASN A 88 5.47 -0.65 5.58
C ASN A 88 4.23 0.24 5.35
N MET A 89 3.25 -0.27 4.59
CA MET A 89 1.99 0.43 4.29
C MET A 89 1.11 0.61 5.52
N MET A 90 1.10 -0.37 6.42
CA MET A 90 0.28 -0.35 7.63
C MET A 90 0.91 0.47 8.76
N MET A 91 2.24 0.53 8.86
CA MET A 91 2.93 1.17 9.99
C MET A 91 4.19 1.96 9.64
N ASP A 92 5.22 1.33 9.06
CA ASP A 92 6.55 1.96 9.09
C ASP A 92 6.64 3.25 8.27
N ASN A 93 5.87 3.38 7.19
CA ASN A 93 5.86 4.60 6.38
C ASN A 93 5.38 5.81 7.18
N VAL A 94 4.29 5.66 7.94
CA VAL A 94 3.79 6.76 8.78
C VAL A 94 4.76 7.05 9.94
N MET A 95 5.35 6.01 10.54
CA MET A 95 6.34 6.20 11.62
C MET A 95 7.60 6.93 11.13
N ARG A 96 8.09 6.61 9.93
CA ARG A 96 9.20 7.32 9.28
C ARG A 96 8.84 8.77 8.95
N PHE A 97 7.60 9.03 8.55
CA PHE A 97 7.13 10.39 8.30
C PHE A 97 7.10 11.21 9.60
N LEU A 98 6.51 10.65 10.65
CA LEU A 98 6.40 11.31 11.96
C LEU A 98 7.78 11.58 12.58
N SER A 99 8.73 10.64 12.52
CA SER A 99 10.06 10.83 13.10
C SER A 99 10.89 11.93 12.44
N ARG A 100 10.60 12.27 11.18
CA ARG A 100 11.25 13.38 10.46
C ARG A 100 10.64 14.75 10.78
N GLY A 101 9.39 14.80 11.26
CA GLY A 101 8.67 16.02 11.57
C GLY A 101 8.88 16.57 12.99
N PHE A 102 9.43 15.75 13.90
CA PHE A 102 9.66 16.10 15.30
C PHE A 102 11.14 16.03 15.72
N GLY A 103 12.07 16.07 14.75
CA GLY A 103 13.52 16.06 14.97
C GLY A 103 14.17 17.43 14.85
#